data_AF-A0A8J4WWY4-F1
#
_entry.id   AF-A0A8J4WWY4-F1
#
_cell.length_a   1.000
_cell.length_b   1.000
_cell.length_c   1.000
_cell.angle_alpha   90.00
_cell.angle_beta   90.00
_cell.angle_gamma   90.00
#
_symmetry.space_group_name_H-M   'P 1'
#
loop_
_entity.id
_entity.type
_entity.pdbx_description
1 polymer ?
#
loop_
_entity_poly.entity_id
_entity_poly.type
_entity_poly.pdbx_seq_one_letter_code
_entity_poly.pdbx_strand_id
1 'polypeptide(L)' 'ISEYRVRTLIPLGRLLFVRLEMEKWKLLEMEDSWFCSYVKVTSRGETQTFPCYRWLVGNDKVEIRDGT' A
#
# COMPACT_ATOMS: atom_id res chain seq x y z
N ILE A 1 -7.06 -4.29 -10.43
CA ILE A 1 -7.22 -3.21 -9.42
C ILE A 1 -8.08 -3.78 -8.32
N SER A 2 -7.64 -3.67 -7.07
CA SER A 2 -8.34 -4.20 -5.90
C SER A 2 -8.72 -3.04 -4.98
N GLU A 3 -9.92 -3.09 -4.40
CA GLU A 3 -10.45 -2.05 -3.51
C GLU A 3 -10.73 -2.64 -2.13
N TYR A 4 -10.36 -1.90 -1.09
CA TYR A 4 -10.50 -2.34 0.30
C TYR A 4 -11.09 -1.21 1.15
N ARG A 5 -11.97 -1.56 2.09
CA ARG A 5 -12.49 -0.64 3.11
C ARG A 5 -11.77 -0.86 4.43
N VAL A 6 -11.00 0.13 4.85
CA VAL A 6 -10.27 0.11 6.13
C VAL A 6 -10.94 1.09 7.09
N ARG A 7 -11.08 0.69 8.36
CA ARG A 7 -11.61 1.56 9.43
C ARG A 7 -10.48 2.01 10.33
N THR A 8 -10.51 3.26 10.76
CA THR A 8 -9.57 3.81 11.73
C THR A 8 -10.30 4.15 13.02
N LEU A 9 -9.65 3.95 14.16
CA LEU A 9 -10.21 4.31 15.48
C LEU A 9 -10.21 5.84 15.69
N ILE A 10 -9.25 6.53 15.07
CA ILE A 10 -9.08 7.98 15.15
C ILE A 10 -8.94 8.59 13.75
N PRO A 11 -9.30 9.87 13.56
CA PRO A 11 -9.00 10.58 12.33
C PRO A 11 -7.49 10.74 12.14
N LEU A 12 -6.96 10.29 11.01
CA LEU A 12 -5.52 10.42 10.69
C LEU A 12 -5.15 11.76 10.05
N GLY A 13 -6.14 12.58 9.67
CA GLY A 13 -5.91 13.81 8.90
C GLY A 13 -5.43 13.53 7.47
N ARG A 14 -4.63 14.46 6.92
CA ARG A 14 -3.94 14.26 5.63
C ARG A 14 -2.88 13.17 5.80
N LEU A 15 -2.81 12.24 4.84
CA LEU A 15 -1.92 11.10 4.93
C LEU A 15 -0.55 11.50 4.37
N LEU A 16 0.52 11.19 5.12
CA LEU A 16 1.89 11.56 4.72
C LEU A 16 2.56 10.47 3.88
N PHE A 17 2.23 9.22 4.16
CA PHE A 17 2.75 8.05 3.47
C PHE A 17 1.79 6.87 3.60
N VAL A 18 1.96 5.90 2.72
CA VAL A 18 1.37 4.56 2.82
C VAL A 18 2.51 3.57 2.98
N ARG A 19 2.40 2.69 3.97
CA ARG A 19 3.34 1.57 4.15
C ARG A 19 2.68 0.30 3.63
N LEU A 20 3.34 -0.36 2.68
CA LEU A 20 2.94 -1.68 2.19
C LEU A 20 3.97 -2.70 2.66
N GLU A 21 3.48 -3.84 3.12
CA GLU A 21 4.28 -4.95 3.60
C GLU A 21 3.78 -6.20 2.92
N MET A 22 4.68 -6.87 2.21
CA MET A 22 4.41 -8.16 1.60
C MET A 22 4.99 -9.22 2.53
N GLU A 23 4.13 -10.12 3.01
CA GLU A 23 4.55 -11.24 3.84
C GLU A 23 4.40 -12.53 3.03
N LYS A 24 5.48 -13.30 2.92
CA LYS A 24 5.43 -14.63 2.33
C LYS A 24 4.64 -15.57 3.25
N TRP A 25 3.81 -16.41 2.64
CA TRP A 25 3.18 -17.50 3.36
C TRP A 25 4.26 -18.55 3.72
N LYS A 26 4.45 -18.85 5.02
CA LYS A 26 5.54 -19.70 5.52
C LYS A 26 5.58 -21.13 4.97
N LEU A 27 4.51 -21.60 4.32
CA LEU A 27 4.42 -22.95 3.74
C LEU A 27 4.59 -22.97 2.21
N LEU A 28 4.58 -21.82 1.53
CA LEU A 28 4.87 -21.73 0.11
C LEU A 28 6.29 -21.16 -0.06
N GLU A 29 7.24 -21.99 -0.46
CA GLU A 29 8.62 -21.56 -0.81
C GLU A 29 8.68 -20.76 -2.13
N MET A 30 7.54 -20.48 -2.76
CA MET A 30 7.48 -19.69 -3.98
C MET A 30 7.77 -18.21 -3.71
N GLU A 31 8.58 -17.60 -4.56
CA GLU A 31 8.70 -16.15 -4.63
C GLU A 31 7.44 -15.55 -5.24
N ASP A 32 6.53 -15.09 -4.38
CA ASP A 32 5.51 -14.16 -4.81
C ASP A 32 6.16 -12.79 -5.08
N SER A 33 5.99 -12.31 -6.31
CA SER A 33 6.37 -10.97 -6.73
C SER A 33 5.12 -10.17 -7.05
N TRP A 34 5.02 -8.96 -6.52
CA TRP A 34 3.88 -8.07 -6.77
C TRP A 34 4.34 -6.73 -7.33
N PHE A 35 3.91 -6.39 -8.53
CA PHE A 35 4.13 -5.06 -9.09
C PHE A 35 3.10 -4.09 -8.54
N CYS A 36 3.57 -3.12 -7.74
CA CYS A 36 2.73 -2.05 -7.23
C CYS A 36 2.84 -0.83 -8.14
N SER A 37 1.76 -0.52 -8.87
CA SER A 37 1.69 0.71 -9.68
C SER A 37 1.48 1.94 -8.82
N TYR A 38 0.39 1.96 -8.03
CA TYR A 38 0.01 3.06 -7.16
C TYR A 38 -0.96 2.58 -6.08
N VAL A 39 -1.06 3.34 -4.98
CA VAL A 39 -2.13 3.21 -4.00
C VAL A 39 -2.97 4.49 -4.02
N LYS A 40 -4.29 4.34 -4.09
CA LYS A 40 -5.23 5.46 -3.92
C LYS A 40 -5.94 5.30 -2.60
N VAL A 41 -5.96 6.37 -1.81
CA VAL A 41 -6.68 6.39 -0.54
C VAL A 41 -7.71 7.50 -0.59
N THR A 42 -8.98 7.12 -0.49
CA THR A 42 -10.10 8.06 -0.37
C THR A 42 -10.55 8.13 1.09
N SER A 43 -10.47 9.30 1.69
CA SER A 43 -10.88 9.56 3.07
C SER A 43 -11.69 10.85 3.11
N ARG A 44 -12.88 10.80 3.72
CA ARG A 44 -13.78 11.97 3.88
C ARG A 44 -14.04 12.75 2.57
N GLY A 45 -14.07 12.05 1.43
CA GLY A 45 -14.31 12.65 0.10
C GLY A 45 -13.06 13.17 -0.61
N GLU A 46 -11.90 13.20 0.05
CA GLU A 46 -10.62 13.56 -0.57
C GLU A 46 -9.86 12.31 -0.97
N THR A 47 -9.26 12.31 -2.16
CA THR A 47 -8.46 11.19 -2.68
C THR A 47 -7.00 11.60 -2.84
N GLN A 48 -6.12 10.88 -2.15
CA GLN A 48 -4.66 11.01 -2.26
C GLN A 48 -4.10 9.85 -3.07
N THR A 49 -3.12 10.14 -3.94
CA THR A 49 -2.45 9.12 -4.78
C THR A 49 -0.99 8.96 -4.35
N PHE A 50 -0.60 7.73 -4.08
CA PHE A 50 0.74 7.33 -3.64
C PHE A 50 1.37 6.48 -4.75
N PRO A 51 2.18 7.06 -5.65
CA PRO A 51 2.81 6.35 -6.76
C PRO A 51 3.93 5.44 -6.26
N CYS A 52 3.93 4.17 -6.68
CA CYS A 52 4.89 3.16 -6.21
C CYS A 52 5.83 2.70 -7.35
N TYR A 53 5.26 2.36 -8.50
CA TYR A 53 5.93 1.90 -9.74
C TYR A 53 7.14 0.97 -9.54
N ARG A 54 7.02 0.00 -8.64
CA ARG A 54 8.10 -0.95 -8.32
C ARG A 54 7.57 -2.35 -8.00
N TRP A 55 8.46 -3.32 -8.14
CA TRP A 55 8.24 -4.69 -7.68
C TRP A 55 8.51 -4.81 -6.18
N LEU A 56 7.59 -5.46 -5.48
CA LEU A 56 7.77 -6.00 -4.14
C LEU A 56 8.06 -7.49 -4.29
N VAL A 57 9.13 -7.99 -3.67
CA VAL A 57 9.58 -9.38 -3.83
C VAL A 57 9.83 -10.01 -2.46
N GLY A 58 9.20 -11.15 -2.20
CA GLY A 58 9.28 -11.84 -0.91
C GLY A 58 8.83 -11.00 0.30
N ASN A 59 9.69 -10.88 1.32
CA ASN A 59 9.38 -10.14 2.55
C ASN A 59 9.83 -8.68 2.40
N ASP A 60 9.13 -7.92 1.56
CA ASP A 60 9.47 -6.53 1.28
C ASP A 60 8.53 -5.57 2.01
N LYS A 61 9.10 -4.42 2.41
CA LYS A 61 8.41 -3.37 3.14
C LYS A 61 8.77 -2.03 2.52
N VAL A 62 7.77 -1.33 1.98
CA VAL A 62 7.97 -0.05 1.31
C VAL A 62 7.13 1.04 1.95
N GLU A 63 7.72 2.22 2.05
CA GLU A 63 7.03 3.45 2.43
C GLU A 63 6.91 4.36 1.22
N ILE A 64 5.68 4.66 0.84
CA ILE A 64 5.34 5.40 -0.37
C ILE A 64 4.81 6.75 0.06
N ARG A 65 5.44 7.83 -0.42
CA ARG A 65 4.99 9.19 -0.15
C ARG A 65 3.95 9.62 -1.18
N ASP A 66 3.19 10.64 -0.79
CA ASP A 66 2.35 11.41 -1.70
C ASP A 66 3.18 11.88 -2.92
N GLY A 67 2.64 11.73 -4.14
CA GLY A 67 3.27 12.15 -5.39
C GLY A 67 2.88 13.55 -5.88
N THR A 68 2.14 14.31 -5.08
CA THR A 68 1.66 15.68 -5.35
C THR A 68 2.67 16.74 -4.90
#